data_AF-A0AAE2CMU6-F1
#
_entry.id   AF-A0AAE2CMU6-F1
#
_cell.length_a   1.000
_cell.length_b   1.000
_cell.length_c   1.000
_cell.angle_alpha   90.00
_cell.angle_beta   90.00
_cell.angle_gamma   90.00
#
_symmetry.space_group_name_H-M   'P 1'
#
loop_
_entity.id
_entity.type
_entity.pdbx_description
1 polymer ?
#
loop_
_entity_poly.entity_id
_entity_poly.type
_entity_poly.pdbx_seq_one_letter_code
_entity_poly.pdbx_strand_id
1 'polypeptide(L)'
;MNGASATLRSARNRKAKPRPANAHLPNGAHLPNGAVARRPQDSPDMIKKRSSSTANDICCRVGNAHFLKWRAGDVLGVLRYHPVPCAFAVSLLFFMAVEYTLRMIPPMAPPFDLGFVATTALHQLLAARPALNTVLAGLNTVFVAMQTMYILWTWLIEGRPRSTIAALFMFTCRGILGYATQLPLPEGFLGSGADFPVGNVSFFLFYSGHVAASVIASLDMKRMERWELAYTFDTLNVLQVIRLLTTRGHYTIDLAVGVGAGILFDSLAGKYEDSKKTAGNYVKAQNMVI
;
A
#
# COMPACT_ATOMS: atom_id res chain seq x y z
N MET A 1 47.79 -42.35 -17.89
CA MET A 1 47.08 -42.89 -19.07
C MET A 1 45.81 -42.06 -19.22
N ASN A 2 45.85 -40.98 -20.02
CA ASN A 2 45.36 -40.90 -21.41
C ASN A 2 43.88 -41.32 -21.47
N GLY A 3 42.88 -40.48 -21.75
CA GLY A 3 42.82 -39.33 -22.65
C GLY A 3 41.80 -39.65 -23.76
N ALA A 4 40.80 -38.79 -23.97
CA ALA A 4 40.25 -38.40 -25.30
C ALA A 4 38.88 -37.71 -25.20
N SER A 5 38.82 -36.57 -25.89
CA SER A 5 37.70 -35.66 -26.17
C SER A 5 36.77 -36.13 -27.30
N ALA A 6 35.54 -35.58 -27.34
CA ALA A 6 34.85 -34.99 -28.50
C ALA A 6 33.39 -34.64 -28.08
N THR A 7 32.92 -33.40 -27.90
CA THR A 7 32.57 -32.30 -28.84
C THR A 7 31.49 -32.61 -29.89
N LEU A 8 30.32 -31.95 -29.80
CA LEU A 8 29.55 -31.30 -30.89
C LEU A 8 28.23 -30.68 -30.33
N ARG A 9 28.17 -29.36 -30.15
CA ARG A 9 27.38 -28.36 -30.93
C ARG A 9 25.90 -28.69 -31.17
N SER A 10 25.01 -27.82 -30.67
CA SER A 10 23.97 -27.20 -31.53
C SER A 10 23.45 -25.91 -30.90
N ALA A 11 23.42 -24.87 -31.72
CA ALA A 11 22.96 -23.51 -31.43
C ALA A 11 21.66 -23.24 -32.20
N ARG A 12 20.70 -22.52 -31.61
CA ARG A 12 19.62 -21.71 -32.25
C ARG A 12 18.63 -21.25 -31.17
N ASN A 13 17.98 -20.09 -31.20
CA ASN A 13 18.17 -18.87 -31.96
C ASN A 13 17.38 -17.76 -31.26
N ARG A 14 17.83 -16.51 -31.42
CA ARG A 14 17.22 -15.27 -30.92
C ARG A 14 15.91 -14.94 -31.64
N LYS A 15 14.99 -14.26 -30.95
CA LYS A 15 14.07 -13.29 -31.58
C LYS A 15 13.96 -12.03 -30.70
N ALA A 16 14.74 -11.03 -31.07
CA ALA A 16 14.59 -9.64 -30.62
C ALA A 16 13.58 -8.93 -31.53
N LYS A 17 12.76 -8.05 -30.95
CA LYS A 17 11.74 -7.24 -31.63
C LYS A 17 12.31 -5.83 -31.90
N PRO A 18 12.06 -5.22 -33.08
CA PRO A 18 12.80 -4.04 -33.53
C PRO A 18 12.28 -2.72 -32.95
N ARG A 19 13.20 -1.77 -32.79
CA ARG A 19 13.00 -0.35 -32.48
C ARG A 19 13.17 0.42 -33.80
N PRO A 20 12.28 1.37 -34.16
CA PRO A 20 12.54 2.24 -35.30
C PRO A 20 13.39 3.45 -34.85
N ALA A 21 14.38 3.78 -35.66
CA ALA A 21 15.18 4.99 -35.56
C ALA A 21 15.06 5.79 -36.86
N ASN A 22 15.18 7.11 -36.69
CA ASN A 22 15.56 8.14 -37.65
C ASN A 22 14.48 8.78 -38.52
N ALA A 23 14.25 10.07 -38.26
CA ALA A 23 14.47 11.09 -39.27
C ALA A 23 15.01 12.38 -38.60
N HIS A 24 16.30 12.61 -38.84
CA HIS A 24 17.00 13.89 -38.68
C HIS A 24 16.68 14.77 -39.89
N LEU A 25 16.60 16.10 -39.72
CA LEU A 25 17.03 17.16 -40.66
C LEU A 25 16.86 18.54 -39.93
N PRO A 26 17.53 19.63 -40.37
CA PRO A 26 18.47 20.36 -39.52
C PRO A 26 18.15 21.86 -39.33
N ASN A 27 19.00 22.50 -38.52
CA ASN A 27 19.07 23.94 -38.22
C ASN A 27 19.23 24.86 -39.45
N GLY A 28 18.67 26.07 -39.32
CA GLY A 28 19.36 27.33 -39.63
C GLY A 28 18.83 28.14 -40.82
N ALA A 29 18.30 29.35 -40.56
CA ALA A 29 18.80 30.63 -41.12
C ALA A 29 17.80 31.80 -40.93
N HIS A 30 18.29 32.83 -40.23
CA HIS A 30 18.17 34.28 -40.48
C HIS A 30 16.82 34.99 -40.82
N LEU A 31 16.53 35.98 -39.96
CA LEU A 31 15.71 37.20 -40.15
C LEU A 31 16.18 38.07 -41.34
N PRO A 32 15.31 38.97 -41.87
CA PRO A 32 15.35 40.38 -41.37
C PRO A 32 13.99 41.10 -41.25
N ASN A 33 13.93 41.94 -40.21
CA ASN A 33 13.29 43.27 -40.03
C ASN A 33 12.12 43.74 -40.93
N GLY A 34 11.12 44.35 -40.26
CA GLY A 34 10.28 45.39 -40.88
C GLY A 34 9.02 45.73 -40.08
N ALA A 35 9.14 46.61 -39.08
CA ALA A 35 8.00 47.27 -38.45
C ALA A 35 7.33 48.27 -39.41
N VAL A 36 6.00 48.43 -39.32
CA VAL A 36 5.27 49.72 -39.38
C VAL A 36 3.80 49.47 -39.00
N ALA A 37 3.30 50.28 -38.07
CA ALA A 37 1.93 50.34 -37.61
C ALA A 37 1.07 51.28 -38.47
N ARG A 38 -0.23 50.98 -38.63
CA ARG A 38 -1.31 51.97 -38.88
C ARG A 38 -2.70 51.35 -38.69
N ARG A 39 -3.38 51.77 -37.61
CA ARG A 39 -4.86 51.99 -37.52
C ARG A 39 -5.12 53.48 -37.85
N PRO A 40 -6.36 54.03 -37.92
CA PRO A 40 -7.69 53.49 -37.56
C PRO A 40 -8.81 53.82 -38.60
N GLN A 41 -10.02 53.27 -38.43
CA GLN A 41 -11.25 54.09 -38.36
C GLN A 41 -12.48 53.31 -37.90
N ASP A 42 -13.28 54.03 -37.12
CA ASP A 42 -14.47 53.66 -36.38
C ASP A 42 -15.73 53.50 -37.24
N SER A 43 -16.64 52.60 -36.84
CA SER A 43 -18.03 53.01 -36.55
C SER A 43 -18.82 51.90 -35.83
N PRO A 44 -19.76 52.27 -34.93
CA PRO A 44 -20.45 51.36 -34.03
C PRO A 44 -21.80 50.94 -34.63
N ASP A 45 -22.23 49.69 -34.40
CA ASP A 45 -23.67 49.42 -34.35
C ASP A 45 -24.03 48.13 -33.61
N MET A 46 -25.23 48.18 -33.05
CA MET A 46 -25.63 47.58 -31.79
C MET A 46 -25.83 46.05 -31.73
N ILE A 47 -25.45 45.54 -30.57
CA ILE A 47 -25.97 44.39 -29.80
C ILE A 47 -27.26 43.75 -30.36
N LYS A 48 -27.14 42.54 -30.91
CA LYS A 48 -28.20 41.52 -30.86
C LYS A 48 -27.64 40.26 -30.21
N LYS A 49 -27.77 40.18 -28.89
CA LYS A 49 -27.40 39.06 -28.03
C LYS A 49 -28.27 37.85 -28.41
N ARG A 50 -27.78 36.97 -29.29
CA ARG A 50 -28.40 35.66 -29.56
C ARG A 50 -27.93 34.67 -28.50
N SER A 51 -28.75 34.49 -27.47
CA SER A 51 -28.61 33.45 -26.46
C SER A 51 -28.90 32.07 -27.07
N SER A 52 -27.93 31.46 -27.72
CA SER A 52 -28.09 30.06 -28.17
C SER A 52 -26.81 29.22 -28.18
N SER A 53 -25.69 29.73 -27.67
CA SER A 53 -24.44 28.95 -27.65
C SER A 53 -24.32 28.00 -26.45
N THR A 54 -24.96 28.31 -25.31
CA THR A 54 -24.71 27.55 -24.07
C THR A 54 -25.42 26.19 -24.02
N ALA A 55 -26.61 26.04 -24.62
CA ALA A 55 -27.35 24.78 -24.60
C ALA A 55 -26.75 23.73 -25.57
N ASN A 56 -26.29 24.16 -26.74
CA ASN A 56 -25.68 23.28 -27.73
C ASN A 56 -24.28 22.81 -27.32
N ASP A 57 -23.49 23.64 -26.64
CA ASP A 57 -22.16 23.23 -26.15
C ASP A 57 -22.23 22.18 -25.02
N ILE A 58 -23.26 22.25 -24.17
CA ILE A 58 -23.49 21.25 -23.12
C ILE A 58 -23.95 19.92 -23.74
N CYS A 59 -24.86 19.95 -24.71
CA CYS A 59 -25.34 18.75 -25.42
C CYS A 59 -24.20 18.04 -26.17
N CYS A 60 -23.33 18.80 -26.86
CA CYS A 60 -22.16 18.26 -27.57
C CYS A 60 -21.09 17.66 -26.63
N ARG A 61 -20.90 18.23 -25.43
CA ARG A 61 -19.98 17.66 -24.43
C ARG A 61 -20.50 16.37 -23.81
N VAL A 62 -21.81 16.25 -23.57
CA VAL A 62 -22.42 15.01 -23.05
C VAL A 62 -22.41 13.93 -24.13
N GLY A 63 -22.70 14.26 -25.39
CA GLY A 63 -22.69 13.31 -26.52
C GLY A 63 -21.32 12.70 -26.85
N ASN A 64 -20.22 13.28 -26.34
CA ASN A 64 -18.86 12.79 -26.57
C ASN A 64 -18.24 12.12 -25.32
N ALA A 65 -19.03 11.89 -24.27
CA ALA A 65 -18.54 11.24 -23.07
C ALA A 65 -18.15 9.78 -23.36
N HIS A 66 -17.00 9.37 -22.83
CA HIS A 66 -16.34 8.10 -23.16
C HIS A 66 -17.23 6.87 -22.89
N PHE A 67 -18.10 6.94 -21.89
CA PHE A 67 -19.02 5.86 -21.53
C PHE A 67 -20.18 5.68 -22.52
N LEU A 68 -20.56 6.70 -23.31
CA LEU A 68 -21.57 6.52 -24.37
C LEU A 68 -21.07 5.68 -25.54
N LYS A 69 -19.75 5.48 -25.65
CA LYS A 69 -19.13 4.63 -26.67
C LYS A 69 -18.98 3.17 -26.22
N TRP A 70 -19.32 2.86 -24.96
CA TRP A 70 -19.19 1.52 -24.41
C TRP A 70 -20.23 0.59 -25.00
N ARG A 71 -19.76 -0.56 -25.50
CA ARG A 71 -20.61 -1.68 -25.93
C ARG A 71 -20.71 -2.69 -24.80
N ALA A 72 -21.72 -3.57 -24.87
CA ALA A 72 -21.87 -4.67 -23.91
C ALA A 72 -20.61 -5.54 -23.79
N GLY A 73 -19.83 -5.68 -24.88
CA GLY A 73 -18.53 -6.35 -24.87
C GLY A 73 -17.44 -5.62 -24.08
N ASP A 74 -17.48 -4.29 -24.02
CA ASP A 74 -16.52 -3.49 -23.23
C ASP A 74 -16.80 -3.62 -21.74
N VAL A 75 -18.09 -3.64 -21.35
CA VAL A 75 -18.51 -3.86 -19.96
C VAL A 75 -18.11 -5.26 -19.48
N LEU A 76 -18.36 -6.28 -20.30
CA LEU A 76 -17.95 -7.66 -19.98
C LEU A 76 -16.42 -7.81 -19.98
N GLY A 77 -15.73 -7.08 -20.86
CA GLY A 77 -14.28 -6.97 -20.89
C GLY A 77 -13.72 -6.40 -19.60
N VAL A 78 -14.27 -5.29 -19.10
CA VAL A 78 -13.85 -4.70 -17.82
C VAL A 78 -14.04 -5.69 -16.67
N LEU A 79 -15.16 -6.41 -16.61
CA LEU A 79 -15.39 -7.41 -15.56
C LEU A 79 -14.36 -8.56 -15.61
N ARG A 80 -13.96 -8.98 -16.82
CA ARG A 80 -13.03 -10.10 -17.02
C ARG A 80 -11.57 -9.72 -16.82
N TYR A 81 -11.17 -8.53 -17.27
CA TYR A 81 -9.76 -8.09 -17.24
C TYR A 81 -9.43 -7.22 -16.03
N HIS A 82 -10.43 -6.64 -15.37
CA HIS A 82 -10.27 -5.80 -14.18
C HIS A 82 -11.24 -6.21 -13.05
N PRO A 83 -11.21 -7.48 -12.60
CA PRO A 83 -12.13 -7.99 -11.60
C PRO A 83 -11.98 -7.27 -10.25
N VAL A 84 -10.77 -6.81 -9.90
CA VAL A 84 -10.50 -6.10 -8.65
C VAL A 84 -11.22 -4.74 -8.61
N PRO A 85 -11.00 -3.80 -9.56
CA PRO A 85 -11.80 -2.57 -9.62
C PRO A 85 -13.31 -2.80 -9.64
N CYS A 86 -13.80 -3.84 -10.32
CA CYS A 86 -15.23 -4.19 -10.31
C CYS A 86 -15.71 -4.61 -8.92
N ALA A 87 -14.96 -5.46 -8.23
CA ALA A 87 -15.28 -5.86 -6.86
C ALA A 87 -15.29 -4.65 -5.91
N PHE A 88 -14.35 -3.72 -6.07
CA PHE A 88 -14.33 -2.46 -5.32
C PHE A 88 -15.54 -1.58 -5.65
N ALA A 89 -15.93 -1.46 -6.92
CA ALA A 89 -17.11 -0.67 -7.31
C ALA A 89 -18.40 -1.25 -6.72
N VAL A 90 -18.59 -2.58 -6.78
CA VAL A 90 -19.73 -3.26 -6.17
C VAL A 90 -19.72 -3.06 -4.65
N SER A 91 -18.56 -3.23 -4.02
CA SER A 91 -18.41 -3.03 -2.57
C SER A 91 -18.70 -1.59 -2.17
N LEU A 92 -18.24 -0.61 -2.95
CA LEU A 92 -18.51 0.81 -2.72
C LEU A 92 -20.01 1.09 -2.74
N LEU A 93 -20.72 0.61 -3.77
CA LEU A 93 -22.18 0.80 -3.87
C LEU A 93 -22.92 0.14 -2.71
N PHE A 94 -22.48 -1.07 -2.32
CA PHE A 94 -23.01 -1.76 -1.15
C PHE A 94 -22.79 -0.93 0.14
N PHE A 95 -21.57 -0.47 0.39
CA PHE A 95 -21.25 0.29 1.60
C PHE A 95 -21.90 1.68 1.62
N MET A 96 -22.11 2.32 0.46
CA MET A 96 -22.94 3.53 0.39
C MET A 96 -24.36 3.25 0.87
N ALA A 97 -24.99 2.15 0.42
CA ALA A 97 -26.32 1.77 0.88
C ALA A 97 -26.35 1.45 2.39
N VAL A 98 -25.31 0.79 2.90
CA VAL A 98 -25.14 0.55 4.34
C VAL A 98 -25.00 1.88 5.08
N GLU A 99 -24.15 2.80 4.64
CA GLU A 99 -23.93 4.11 5.28
C GLU A 99 -25.23 4.91 5.44
N TYR A 100 -26.10 4.90 4.42
CA TYR A 100 -27.41 5.57 4.49
C TYR A 100 -28.42 4.89 5.43
N THR A 101 -28.21 3.62 5.78
CA THR A 101 -29.15 2.83 6.60
C THR A 101 -28.61 2.46 7.98
N LEU A 102 -27.31 2.70 8.21
CA LEU A 102 -26.63 2.35 9.45
C LEU A 102 -27.11 3.27 10.58
N ARG A 103 -27.54 2.67 11.68
CA ARG A 103 -27.77 3.41 12.92
C ARG A 103 -26.45 3.56 13.66
N MET A 104 -26.06 4.81 13.90
CA MET A 104 -24.86 5.11 14.69
C MET A 104 -24.99 4.59 16.12
N ILE A 105 -23.87 4.12 16.66
CA ILE A 105 -23.77 3.66 18.04
C ILE A 105 -23.94 4.87 18.96
N PRO A 106 -24.69 4.75 20.08
CA PRO A 106 -24.86 5.86 21.01
C PRO A 106 -23.52 6.37 21.57
N PRO A 107 -23.37 7.67 21.89
CA PRO A 107 -22.11 8.24 22.38
C PRO A 107 -21.56 7.60 23.66
N MET A 108 -22.43 7.00 24.48
CA MET A 108 -22.07 6.35 25.75
C MET A 108 -21.81 4.85 25.62
N ALA A 109 -22.04 4.26 24.45
CA ALA A 109 -21.82 2.84 24.22
C ALA A 109 -20.36 2.58 23.80
N PRO A 110 -19.80 1.40 24.11
CA PRO A 110 -18.45 1.05 23.67
C PRO A 110 -18.38 0.99 22.13
N PRO A 111 -17.20 1.23 21.53
CA PRO A 111 -17.04 1.12 20.08
C PRO A 111 -17.43 -0.28 19.59
N PHE A 112 -18.24 -0.33 18.53
CA PHE A 112 -18.58 -1.57 17.88
C PHE A 112 -17.41 -2.05 17.02
N ASP A 113 -17.09 -3.33 17.11
CA ASP A 113 -16.06 -3.96 16.31
C ASP A 113 -16.52 -5.32 15.77
N LEU A 114 -16.55 -5.45 14.44
CA LEU A 114 -17.03 -6.67 13.79
C LEU A 114 -16.12 -7.88 14.05
N GLY A 115 -14.80 -7.67 14.15
CA GLY A 115 -13.85 -8.74 14.47
C GLY A 115 -14.04 -9.27 15.89
N PHE A 116 -14.40 -8.40 16.83
CA PHE A 116 -14.79 -8.81 18.19
C PHE A 116 -16.04 -9.66 18.19
N VAL A 117 -17.08 -9.26 17.43
CA VAL A 117 -18.30 -10.06 17.27
C VAL A 117 -17.96 -11.43 16.66
N ALA A 118 -17.19 -11.45 15.57
CA ALA A 118 -16.80 -12.67 14.87
C ALA A 118 -15.96 -13.63 15.73
N THR A 119 -15.18 -13.11 16.68
CA THR A 119 -14.30 -13.91 17.56
C THR A 119 -14.90 -14.20 18.94
N THR A 120 -16.18 -13.90 19.18
CA THR A 120 -16.83 -14.03 20.50
C THR A 120 -16.73 -15.45 21.07
N ALA A 121 -16.92 -16.50 20.26
CA ALA A 121 -16.85 -17.87 20.73
C ALA A 121 -15.43 -18.26 21.20
N LEU A 122 -14.40 -17.87 20.43
CA LEU A 122 -13.00 -18.05 20.81
C LEU A 122 -12.66 -17.22 22.05
N HIS A 123 -13.21 -16.01 22.16
CA HIS A 123 -12.99 -15.14 23.30
C HIS A 123 -13.48 -15.78 24.60
N GLN A 124 -14.71 -16.31 24.58
CA GLN A 124 -15.28 -17.04 25.71
C GLN A 124 -14.46 -18.30 26.07
N LEU A 125 -13.95 -19.03 25.07
CA LEU A 125 -13.07 -20.17 25.29
C LEU A 125 -11.77 -19.78 25.99
N LEU A 126 -11.12 -18.69 25.57
CA LEU A 126 -9.89 -18.21 26.21
C LEU A 126 -10.15 -17.67 27.62
N ALA A 127 -11.27 -16.97 27.82
CA ALA A 127 -11.69 -16.50 29.14
C ALA A 127 -11.92 -17.67 30.11
N ALA A 128 -12.54 -18.76 29.64
CA ALA A 128 -12.77 -19.97 30.43
C ALA A 128 -11.49 -20.78 30.69
N ARG A 129 -10.41 -20.57 29.93
CA ARG A 129 -9.15 -21.33 30.02
C ARG A 129 -7.93 -20.39 30.07
N PRO A 130 -7.66 -19.73 31.22
CA PRO A 130 -6.55 -18.77 31.33
C PRO A 130 -5.16 -19.34 31.01
N ALA A 131 -4.93 -20.63 31.30
CA ALA A 131 -3.68 -21.30 30.95
C ALA A 131 -3.46 -21.35 29.42
N LEU A 132 -4.53 -21.63 28.65
CA LEU A 132 -4.49 -21.61 27.19
C LEU A 132 -4.18 -20.20 26.69
N ASN A 133 -4.82 -19.17 27.25
CA ASN A 133 -4.54 -17.77 26.90
C ASN A 133 -3.06 -17.43 27.13
N THR A 134 -2.49 -17.83 28.26
CA THR A 134 -1.08 -17.59 28.58
C THR A 134 -0.11 -18.34 27.65
N VAL A 135 -0.42 -19.57 27.25
CA VAL A 135 0.39 -20.28 26.24
C VAL A 135 0.34 -19.56 24.90
N LEU A 136 -0.85 -19.16 24.44
CA LEU A 136 -1.00 -18.41 23.18
C LEU A 136 -0.34 -17.02 23.24
N ALA A 137 -0.35 -16.37 24.40
CA ALA A 137 0.41 -15.14 24.67
C ALA A 137 1.91 -15.38 24.51
N GLY A 138 2.45 -16.43 25.13
CA GLY A 138 3.85 -16.81 24.99
C GLY A 138 4.25 -17.07 23.54
N LEU A 139 3.45 -17.84 22.79
CA LEU A 139 3.70 -18.10 21.37
C LEU A 139 3.68 -16.82 20.52
N ASN A 140 2.75 -15.91 20.81
CA ASN A 140 2.68 -14.61 20.14
C ASN A 140 3.93 -13.76 20.44
N THR A 141 4.40 -13.76 21.68
CA THR A 141 5.63 -13.07 22.09
C THR A 141 6.87 -13.65 21.41
N VAL A 142 6.96 -14.98 21.29
CA VAL A 142 8.03 -15.63 20.51
C VAL A 142 7.99 -15.15 19.06
N PHE A 143 6.81 -15.08 18.45
CA PHE A 143 6.69 -14.60 17.07
C PHE A 143 7.13 -13.13 16.91
N VAL A 144 6.79 -12.26 17.86
CA VAL A 144 7.27 -10.86 17.88
C VAL A 144 8.80 -10.79 18.00
N ALA A 145 9.38 -11.63 18.85
CA ALA A 145 10.83 -11.73 18.97
C ALA A 145 11.46 -12.17 17.64
N MET A 146 10.88 -13.17 16.96
CA MET A 146 11.33 -13.60 15.64
C MET A 146 11.27 -12.46 14.60
N GLN A 147 10.21 -11.65 14.58
CA GLN A 147 10.10 -10.48 13.68
C GLN A 147 11.23 -9.48 13.95
N THR A 148 11.45 -9.16 15.21
CA THR A 148 12.48 -8.20 15.64
C THR A 148 13.87 -8.73 15.29
N MET A 149 14.16 -9.99 15.61
CA MET A 149 15.42 -10.64 15.29
C MET A 149 15.66 -10.67 13.78
N TYR A 150 14.65 -11.01 12.97
CA TYR A 150 14.80 -11.00 11.51
C TYR A 150 15.12 -9.61 10.98
N ILE A 151 14.37 -8.58 11.40
CA ILE A 151 14.60 -7.20 10.93
C ILE A 151 16.02 -6.74 11.29
N LEU A 152 16.46 -6.96 12.54
CA LEU A 152 17.81 -6.61 12.97
C LEU A 152 18.88 -7.43 12.24
N TRP A 153 18.65 -8.73 12.02
CA TRP A 153 19.55 -9.61 11.29
C TRP A 153 19.78 -9.12 9.85
N THR A 154 18.70 -8.79 9.14
CA THR A 154 18.80 -8.30 7.75
C THR A 154 19.63 -7.03 7.63
N TRP A 155 19.62 -6.18 8.66
CA TRP A 155 20.45 -4.98 8.68
C TRP A 155 21.88 -5.26 9.14
N LEU A 156 22.07 -5.88 10.30
CA LEU A 156 23.37 -6.02 10.95
C LEU A 156 24.26 -7.06 10.26
N ILE A 157 23.67 -8.14 9.75
CA ILE A 157 24.42 -9.26 9.17
C ILE A 157 24.37 -9.23 7.65
N GLU A 158 23.18 -9.00 7.09
CA GLU A 158 23.01 -9.04 5.63
C GLU A 158 23.21 -7.67 4.96
N GLY A 159 23.44 -6.60 5.74
CA GLY A 159 23.73 -5.27 5.24
C GLY A 159 22.58 -4.59 4.50
N ARG A 160 21.34 -5.08 4.65
CA ARG A 160 20.15 -4.55 3.98
C ARG A 160 19.30 -3.74 4.95
N PRO A 161 19.41 -2.40 4.96
CA PRO A 161 18.76 -1.57 5.98
C PRO A 161 17.26 -1.33 5.73
N ARG A 162 16.71 -1.73 4.57
CA ARG A 162 15.35 -1.36 4.15
C ARG A 162 14.26 -1.75 5.15
N SER A 163 14.28 -3.00 5.62
CA SER A 163 13.34 -3.52 6.61
C SER A 163 13.42 -2.74 7.93
N THR A 164 14.63 -2.38 8.37
CA THR A 164 14.87 -1.59 9.58
C THR A 164 14.39 -0.15 9.41
N ILE A 165 14.65 0.49 8.27
CA ILE A 165 14.13 1.84 7.97
C ILE A 165 12.59 1.83 7.95
N ALA A 166 11.99 0.83 7.33
CA ALA A 166 10.54 0.65 7.33
C ALA A 166 9.99 0.49 8.76
N ALA A 167 10.64 -0.34 9.59
CA ALA A 167 10.25 -0.52 10.98
C ALA A 167 10.38 0.76 11.81
N LEU A 168 11.44 1.55 11.59
CA LEU A 168 11.62 2.85 12.23
C LEU A 168 10.49 3.82 11.86
N PHE A 169 10.21 4.00 10.57
CA PHE A 169 9.10 4.87 10.14
C PHE A 169 7.77 4.39 10.71
N MET A 170 7.51 3.09 10.65
CA MET A 170 6.29 2.48 11.16
C MET A 170 6.12 2.73 12.67
N PHE A 171 7.11 2.38 13.51
CA PHE A 171 6.99 2.54 14.96
C PHE A 171 6.95 4.02 15.39
N THR A 172 7.68 4.91 14.71
CA THR A 172 7.62 6.35 14.98
C THR A 172 6.23 6.91 14.65
N CYS A 173 5.69 6.62 13.46
CA CYS A 173 4.35 7.08 13.09
C CYS A 173 3.27 6.46 13.98
N ARG A 174 3.42 5.19 14.37
CA ARG A 174 2.54 4.51 15.34
C ARG A 174 2.54 5.25 16.68
N GLY A 175 3.70 5.65 17.20
CA GLY A 175 3.79 6.42 18.44
C GLY A 175 3.08 7.78 18.36
N ILE A 176 3.27 8.50 17.26
CA ILE A 176 2.62 9.81 17.02
C ILE A 176 1.10 9.65 16.91
N LEU A 177 0.62 8.69 16.12
CA LEU A 177 -0.81 8.46 15.90
C LEU A 177 -1.50 7.93 17.16
N GLY A 178 -0.86 7.03 17.89
CA GLY A 178 -1.37 6.54 19.17
C GLY A 178 -1.49 7.65 20.23
N TYR A 179 -0.55 8.59 20.25
CA TYR A 179 -0.67 9.78 21.10
C TYR A 179 -1.78 10.72 20.63
N ALA A 180 -1.89 10.95 19.31
CA ALA A 180 -2.89 11.84 18.73
C ALA A 180 -4.32 11.27 18.80
N THR A 181 -4.47 9.94 18.89
CA THR A 181 -5.76 9.26 18.93
C THR A 181 -5.63 7.98 19.74
N GLN A 182 -6.23 7.98 20.93
CA GLN A 182 -6.27 6.83 21.83
C GLN A 182 -7.61 6.12 21.69
N LEU A 183 -7.57 4.81 21.47
CA LEU A 183 -8.76 3.97 21.49
C LEU A 183 -8.96 3.42 22.91
N PRO A 184 -10.20 3.40 23.43
CA PRO A 184 -10.47 2.88 24.76
C PRO A 184 -10.18 1.39 24.81
N LEU A 185 -9.63 0.92 25.94
CA LEU A 185 -9.47 -0.49 26.24
C LEU A 185 -10.85 -1.19 26.21
N PRO A 186 -11.08 -2.20 25.35
CA PRO A 186 -12.36 -2.91 25.31
C PRO A 186 -12.68 -3.61 26.63
N GLU A 187 -13.95 -3.60 27.00
CA GLU A 187 -14.46 -4.41 28.10
C GLU A 187 -14.19 -5.89 27.82
N GLY A 188 -13.60 -6.58 28.81
CA GLY A 188 -13.24 -7.99 28.70
C GLY A 188 -11.86 -8.26 28.09
N PHE A 189 -10.98 -7.26 27.93
CA PHE A 189 -9.59 -7.51 27.50
C PHE A 189 -8.91 -8.63 28.31
N LEU A 190 -8.44 -9.67 27.61
CA LEU A 190 -7.77 -10.83 28.20
C LEU A 190 -6.25 -10.69 28.12
N GLY A 191 -5.69 -9.84 28.98
CA GLY A 191 -4.24 -9.69 29.11
C GLY A 191 -3.57 -10.92 29.74
N SER A 192 -2.34 -11.21 29.33
CA SER A 192 -1.46 -12.17 30.00
C SER A 192 -0.12 -11.52 30.35
N GLY A 193 0.49 -11.91 31.47
CA GLY A 193 1.85 -11.48 31.81
C GLY A 193 2.92 -11.97 30.83
N ALA A 194 2.59 -12.94 29.98
CA ALA A 194 3.44 -13.41 28.89
C ALA A 194 3.33 -12.56 27.61
N ASP A 195 2.40 -11.59 27.54
CA ASP A 195 2.25 -10.71 26.39
C ASP A 195 3.37 -9.68 26.34
N PHE A 196 3.99 -9.52 25.16
CA PHE A 196 4.96 -8.47 24.91
C PHE A 196 4.49 -7.50 23.81
N PRO A 197 4.53 -6.17 24.07
CA PRO A 197 4.81 -5.52 25.35
C PRO A 197 3.71 -5.79 26.39
N VAL A 198 4.10 -5.88 27.68
CA VAL A 198 3.18 -6.19 28.78
C VAL A 198 2.29 -4.98 29.09
N GLY A 199 1.02 -5.22 29.40
CA GLY A 199 0.07 -4.20 29.88
C GLY A 199 -0.73 -3.50 28.78
N ASN A 200 -1.30 -2.33 29.09
CA ASN A 200 -2.22 -1.60 28.20
C ASN A 200 -1.52 -0.84 27.05
N VAL A 201 -0.24 -1.12 26.81
CA VAL A 201 0.60 -0.43 25.81
C VAL A 201 0.03 -0.58 24.39
N SER A 202 -0.67 -1.68 24.12
CA SER A 202 -1.30 -1.94 22.81
C SER A 202 -2.35 -0.90 22.42
N PHE A 203 -3.05 -0.30 23.39
CA PHE A 203 -4.14 0.67 23.17
C PHE A 203 -3.66 2.12 23.15
N PHE A 204 -2.49 2.37 23.74
CA PHE A 204 -1.78 3.65 23.59
C PHE A 204 -1.20 3.82 22.18
N LEU A 205 -0.97 2.73 21.46
CA LEU A 205 -0.24 2.74 20.20
C LEU A 205 -1.11 2.26 19.03
N PHE A 206 -1.99 3.13 18.53
CA PHE A 206 -2.67 2.93 17.24
C PHE A 206 -1.69 3.14 16.08
N TYR A 207 -1.61 2.28 15.07
CA TYR A 207 -2.30 1.02 14.74
C TYR A 207 -1.50 -0.21 15.24
N SER A 208 -1.86 -1.45 14.89
CA SER A 208 -1.13 -2.65 15.34
C SER A 208 0.26 -2.80 14.70
N GLY A 209 1.30 -2.62 15.50
CA GLY A 209 2.69 -2.77 15.06
C GLY A 209 3.17 -4.21 14.98
N HIS A 210 2.55 -5.15 15.71
CA HIS A 210 2.81 -6.59 15.55
C HIS A 210 2.50 -7.05 14.12
N VAL A 211 1.33 -6.64 13.64
CA VAL A 211 0.88 -6.93 12.27
C VAL A 211 1.76 -6.21 11.25
N ALA A 212 2.04 -4.92 11.48
CA ALA A 212 2.86 -4.12 10.56
C ALA A 212 4.30 -4.65 10.45
N ALA A 213 4.94 -5.01 11.57
CA ALA A 213 6.29 -5.56 11.60
C ALA A 213 6.36 -6.93 10.91
N SER A 214 5.37 -7.80 11.12
CA SER A 214 5.24 -9.08 10.40
C SER A 214 5.14 -8.87 8.89
N VAL A 215 4.33 -7.91 8.45
CA VAL A 215 4.19 -7.56 7.03
C VAL A 215 5.50 -7.04 6.45
N ILE A 216 6.21 -6.14 7.15
CA ILE A 216 7.53 -5.64 6.73
C ILE A 216 8.52 -6.79 6.56
N ALA A 217 8.60 -7.68 7.56
CA ALA A 217 9.49 -8.85 7.51
C ALA A 217 9.15 -9.78 6.35
N SER A 218 7.87 -10.12 6.16
CA SER A 218 7.39 -10.98 5.08
C SER A 218 7.65 -10.37 3.70
N LEU A 219 7.40 -9.07 3.51
CA LEU A 219 7.69 -8.37 2.26
C LEU A 219 9.19 -8.41 1.93
N ASP A 220 10.05 -8.24 2.94
CA ASP A 220 11.49 -8.38 2.75
C ASP A 220 11.88 -9.81 2.34
N MET A 221 11.33 -10.83 3.01
CA MET A 221 11.59 -12.23 2.68
C MET A 221 11.16 -12.55 1.24
N LYS A 222 9.99 -12.06 0.80
CA LYS A 222 9.51 -12.24 -0.58
C LYS A 222 10.43 -11.57 -1.60
N ARG A 223 10.94 -10.37 -1.31
CA ARG A 223 11.94 -9.71 -2.16
C ARG A 223 13.23 -10.51 -2.30
N MET A 224 13.61 -11.23 -1.25
CA MET A 224 14.80 -12.08 -1.24
C MET A 224 14.52 -13.52 -1.70
N GLU A 225 13.34 -13.77 -2.27
CA GLU A 225 12.90 -15.09 -2.76
C GLU A 225 12.87 -16.18 -1.67
N ARG A 226 12.77 -15.78 -0.39
CA ARG A 226 12.64 -16.69 0.77
C ARG A 226 11.17 -17.02 1.03
N TRP A 227 10.51 -17.59 0.02
CA TRP A 227 9.05 -17.76 -0.02
C TRP A 227 8.50 -18.59 1.14
N GLU A 228 9.13 -19.72 1.48
CA GLU A 228 8.70 -20.59 2.58
C GLU A 228 8.66 -19.84 3.92
N LEU A 229 9.71 -19.07 4.20
CA LEU A 229 9.79 -18.26 5.41
C LEU A 229 8.75 -17.14 5.40
N ALA A 230 8.54 -16.50 4.25
CA ALA A 230 7.53 -15.47 4.08
C ALA A 230 6.11 -16.00 4.33
N TYR A 231 5.76 -17.15 3.75
CA TYR A 231 4.46 -17.79 3.97
C TYR A 231 4.26 -18.25 5.41
N THR A 232 5.33 -18.70 6.07
CA THR A 232 5.30 -19.00 7.50
C THR A 232 4.98 -17.75 8.31
N PHE A 233 5.66 -16.63 8.03
CA PHE A 233 5.39 -15.35 8.69
C PHE A 233 3.98 -14.83 8.41
N ASP A 234 3.49 -14.93 7.19
CA ASP A 234 2.12 -14.55 6.85
C ASP A 234 1.09 -15.39 7.62
N THR A 235 1.31 -16.71 7.71
CA THR A 235 0.42 -17.63 8.45
C THR A 235 0.43 -17.32 9.95
N LEU A 236 1.61 -17.14 10.55
CA LEU A 236 1.75 -16.76 11.95
C LEU A 236 1.13 -15.37 12.22
N ASN A 237 1.22 -14.44 11.27
CA ASN A 237 0.60 -13.13 11.36
C ASN A 237 -0.94 -13.23 11.35
N VAL A 238 -1.52 -14.12 10.54
CA VAL A 238 -2.98 -14.39 10.57
C VAL A 238 -3.40 -14.94 11.93
N LEU A 239 -2.65 -15.90 12.49
CA LEU A 239 -2.91 -16.43 13.83
C LEU A 239 -2.78 -15.33 14.91
N GLN A 240 -1.78 -14.45 14.77
CA GLN A 240 -1.59 -13.28 15.62
C GLN A 240 -2.77 -12.31 15.54
N VAL A 241 -3.28 -12.00 14.33
CA VAL A 241 -4.50 -11.19 14.13
C VAL A 241 -5.70 -11.82 14.85
N ILE A 242 -5.93 -13.12 14.64
CA ILE A 242 -7.03 -13.84 15.29
C ILE A 242 -6.90 -13.76 16.81
N ARG A 243 -5.69 -13.99 17.35
CA ARG A 243 -5.43 -13.89 18.79
C ARG A 243 -5.72 -12.49 19.31
N LEU A 244 -5.20 -11.45 18.65
CA LEU A 244 -5.38 -10.06 19.09
C LEU A 244 -6.85 -9.63 19.07
N LEU A 245 -7.64 -10.06 18.08
CA LEU A 245 -9.09 -9.89 18.09
C LEU A 245 -9.76 -10.67 19.22
N THR A 246 -9.39 -11.94 19.36
CA THR A 246 -9.98 -12.85 20.35
C THR A 246 -9.74 -12.37 21.77
N THR A 247 -8.55 -11.87 22.10
CA THR A 247 -8.25 -11.34 23.44
C THR A 247 -8.78 -9.93 23.64
N ARG A 248 -9.49 -9.35 22.65
CA ARG A 248 -9.91 -7.96 22.60
C ARG A 248 -8.74 -6.98 22.77
N GLY A 249 -7.56 -7.38 22.28
CA GLY A 249 -6.29 -6.66 22.40
C GLY A 249 -6.07 -5.57 21.35
N HIS A 250 -6.79 -5.65 20.23
CA HIS A 250 -6.76 -4.66 19.17
C HIS A 250 -8.10 -4.63 18.46
N TYR A 251 -8.55 -3.43 18.08
CA TYR A 251 -9.70 -3.30 17.20
C TYR A 251 -9.36 -3.80 15.79
N THR A 252 -10.36 -4.25 15.04
CA THR A 252 -10.22 -4.66 13.64
C THR A 252 -9.56 -3.58 12.79
N ILE A 253 -9.90 -2.31 13.05
CA ILE A 253 -9.29 -1.17 12.35
C ILE A 253 -7.78 -1.05 12.64
N ASP A 254 -7.33 -1.32 13.87
CA ASP A 254 -5.92 -1.30 14.24
C ASP A 254 -5.12 -2.32 13.43
N LEU A 255 -5.71 -3.50 13.21
CA LEU A 255 -5.07 -4.60 12.49
C LEU A 255 -5.05 -4.31 10.99
N ALA A 256 -6.16 -3.82 10.43
CA ALA A 256 -6.26 -3.44 9.03
C ALA A 256 -5.30 -2.30 8.67
N VAL A 257 -5.27 -1.24 9.49
CA VAL A 257 -4.32 -0.13 9.32
C VAL A 257 -2.89 -0.61 9.56
N GLY A 258 -2.66 -1.57 10.46
CA GLY A 258 -1.36 -2.22 10.64
C GLY A 258 -0.83 -2.90 9.38
N VAL A 259 -1.67 -3.66 8.66
CA VAL A 259 -1.29 -4.25 7.36
C VAL A 259 -0.95 -3.15 6.35
N GLY A 260 -1.82 -2.15 6.22
CA GLY A 260 -1.62 -1.03 5.29
C GLY A 260 -0.34 -0.24 5.59
N ALA A 261 -0.07 0.01 6.87
CA ALA A 261 1.14 0.67 7.34
C ALA A 261 2.39 -0.14 6.99
N GLY A 262 2.40 -1.46 7.22
CA GLY A 262 3.52 -2.32 6.87
C GLY A 262 3.90 -2.21 5.38
N ILE A 263 2.89 -2.23 4.50
CA ILE A 263 3.07 -2.06 3.05
C ILE A 263 3.55 -0.64 2.70
N LEU A 264 2.90 0.38 3.28
CA LEU A 264 3.22 1.78 3.03
C LEU A 264 4.65 2.11 3.43
N PHE A 265 5.05 1.79 4.66
CA PHE A 265 6.38 2.12 5.18
C PHE A 265 7.47 1.30 4.52
N ASP A 266 7.20 0.06 4.11
CA ASP A 266 8.12 -0.70 3.28
C ASP A 266 8.35 -0.04 1.91
N SER A 267 7.29 0.48 1.27
CA SER A 267 7.40 1.22 0.01
C SER A 267 8.16 2.54 0.19
N LEU A 268 7.88 3.28 1.26
CA LEU A 268 8.58 4.54 1.57
C LEU A 268 10.06 4.29 1.86
N ALA A 269 10.40 3.23 2.60
CA ALA A 269 11.78 2.84 2.86
C ALA A 269 12.53 2.51 1.56
N GLY A 270 11.89 1.80 0.63
CA GLY A 270 12.45 1.55 -0.70
C GLY A 270 12.76 2.85 -1.46
N LYS A 271 11.80 3.77 -1.53
CA LYS A 271 11.99 5.07 -2.18
C LYS A 271 13.11 5.90 -1.54
N TYR A 272 13.21 5.85 -0.20
CA TYR A 272 14.27 6.52 0.54
C TYR A 272 15.65 5.95 0.19
N GLU A 273 15.79 4.63 0.18
CA GLU A 273 17.03 3.94 -0.17
C GLU A 273 17.47 4.25 -1.61
N ASP A 274 16.54 4.18 -2.57
CA ASP A 274 16.81 4.47 -3.98
C ASP A 274 17.26 5.92 -4.20
N SER A 275 16.64 6.87 -3.47
CA SER A 275 17.01 8.28 -3.51
C SER A 275 18.43 8.51 -3.00
N LYS A 276 18.84 7.81 -1.93
CA LYS A 276 20.20 7.92 -1.37
C LYS A 276 21.26 7.26 -2.25
N LYS A 277 20.96 6.11 -2.86
CA LYS A 277 21.85 5.48 -3.85
C LYS A 277 22.09 6.39 -5.05
N THR A 278 21.03 7.01 -5.56
CA THR A 278 21.10 7.95 -6.69
C THR A 278 21.98 9.15 -6.34
N ALA A 279 21.75 9.79 -5.19
CA ALA A 279 22.56 10.92 -4.73
C ALA A 279 24.05 10.54 -4.55
N GLY A 280 24.34 9.37 -3.97
CA GLY A 280 25.71 8.88 -3.80
C GLY A 280 26.44 8.66 -5.13
N ASN A 281 25.74 8.12 -6.13
CA ASN A 281 26.29 7.92 -7.48
C ASN A 281 26.61 9.25 -8.17
N TYR A 282 25.78 10.28 -8.00
CA TYR A 282 26.06 11.62 -8.53
C TYR A 282 27.32 12.23 -7.91
N VAL A 283 27.47 12.17 -6.59
CA VAL A 283 28.66 12.68 -5.90
C VAL A 283 29.93 11.92 -6.33
N LYS A 284 29.85 10.59 -6.45
CA LYS A 284 30.98 9.80 -6.93
C LYS A 284 31.37 10.14 -8.37
N ALA A 285 30.39 10.38 -9.25
CA ALA A 285 30.63 10.79 -10.62
C ALA A 285 31.31 12.17 -10.70
N GLN A 286 30.90 13.13 -9.86
CA GLN A 286 31.56 14.45 -9.79
C GLN A 286 33.00 14.36 -9.31
N ASN A 287 33.30 13.48 -8.35
CA ASN A 287 34.66 13.31 -7.82
C ASN A 287 35.59 12.53 -8.76
N MET A 288 35.09 11.87 -9.81
CA MET A 288 35.92 11.20 -10.83
C MET A 288 36.25 12.11 -12.02
N VAL A 289 35.69 13.32 -12.07
CA VAL A 289 35.88 14.30 -13.15
C VAL A 289 36.93 15.38 -12.77
N ILE A 290 37.45 15.33 -11.53
CA ILE A 290 38.54 16.19 -11.02
C ILE A 290 39.81 15.34 -10.93
#